data_AF-A0A7D9L4K6-F1
#
_entry.id   AF-A0A7D9L4K6-F1
#
_cell.length_a   1.000
_cell.length_b   1.000
_cell.length_c   1.000
_cell.angle_alpha   90.00
_cell.angle_beta   90.00
_cell.angle_gamma   90.00
#
_symmetry.space_group_name_H-M   'P 1'
#
loop_
_entity.id
_entity.type
_entity.pdbx_description
1 polymer ?
#
loop_
_entity_poly.entity_id
_entity_poly.type
_entity_poly.pdbx_seq_one_letter_code
_entity_poly.pdbx_strand_id
1 'polypeptide(L)'
;MDTLLSVVKLMRPNCFMATIDLKDAYYSVPVSEKHQKFLKFHWKGTYYKFSCFPNGLCFCPRKFTKLIKPIHSSLRLQGHLLAGYIDDNYNQGDTYQECLTTVLETVKLVTELGFCVHPEKSCLIPSQEIIFLGNVLNSVTMTITLTDEKKQKIVKACKALQRQQNHTIREVSKVIGLMVSSFSAVIYGPLYYRQLERDKSLAVKDHKGNYDAPMALSPVARIELQWWVDNIDKAFNVINHEPPSITINTDESKIGWGGVLDGTTCGGHWSPQESEEHINCLELRAALFSIQSLTPDRSNTHIRLKIDNTTAVAAINHMGTSHSIQCNNVALDIWQWCISKQIWVSAEHIPGKYNIVADKESREISTNNEWMLNPTLLHQALDKLQVNPDIDIVISKVLQKLEQDKATGVIVIPKWPTQVWYSMAMRMLISCPVLLQHSARLLLLPSHPQETHPLHKKLDLLVCHLSGDSCKQADFQQQLQTFSCVPGGMELKNNTKPTLHSGKTTTTPKGLVQFQ
;
A
#
# COMPACT_ATOMS: atom_id res chain seq x y z
N MET A 1 -1.61 31.40 -0.97
CA MET A 1 -2.53 31.13 0.13
C MET A 1 -1.87 30.02 0.90
N ASP A 2 -1.66 30.20 2.20
CA ASP A 2 -1.14 29.10 3.00
C ASP A 2 -2.21 28.01 3.05
N THR A 3 -1.80 26.75 3.16
CA THR A 3 -2.70 25.60 3.21
C THR A 3 -2.49 24.86 4.51
N LEU A 4 -3.32 23.85 4.79
CA LEU A 4 -3.03 22.92 5.89
C LEU A 4 -1.61 22.34 5.77
N LEU A 5 -1.15 22.00 4.56
CA LEU A 5 0.21 21.50 4.34
C LEU A 5 1.28 22.55 4.71
N SER A 6 1.01 23.84 4.50
CA SER A 6 1.90 24.92 4.92
C SER A 6 2.02 24.98 6.45
N VAL A 7 0.89 24.83 7.17
CA VAL A 7 0.86 24.79 8.64
C VAL A 7 1.60 23.57 9.18
N VAL A 8 1.30 22.40 8.64
CA VAL A 8 1.92 21.12 9.02
C VAL A 8 3.44 21.17 8.86
N LYS A 9 3.95 21.83 7.82
CA LYS A 9 5.41 22.04 7.64
C LYS A 9 6.04 23.02 8.63
N LEU A 10 5.26 23.91 9.25
CA LEU A 10 5.74 24.84 10.27
C LEU A 10 5.76 24.20 11.66
N MET A 11 4.90 23.21 11.90
CA MET A 11 4.77 22.55 13.20
C MET A 11 6.09 21.88 13.61
N ARG A 12 6.46 22.09 14.88
CA ARG A 12 7.61 21.47 15.53
C ARG A 12 7.15 20.62 16.71
N PRO A 13 7.89 19.56 17.09
CA PRO A 13 7.55 18.77 18.26
C PRO A 13 7.38 19.64 19.51
N ASN A 14 6.30 19.42 20.24
CA ASN A 14 5.92 20.13 21.47
C ASN A 14 5.63 21.64 21.33
N CYS A 15 5.53 22.20 20.12
CA CYS A 15 5.21 23.61 19.96
C CYS A 15 3.80 23.93 20.49
N PHE A 16 3.60 25.18 20.90
CA PHE A 16 2.29 25.71 21.26
C PHE A 16 1.66 26.37 20.04
N MET A 17 0.36 26.16 19.88
CA MET A 17 -0.43 26.60 18.74
C MET A 17 -1.70 27.30 19.21
N ALA A 18 -2.21 28.18 18.36
CA ALA A 18 -3.47 28.89 18.58
C ALA A 18 -4.14 29.20 17.24
N THR A 19 -5.46 29.35 17.25
CA THR A 19 -6.23 29.72 16.07
C THR A 19 -7.03 30.99 16.30
N ILE A 20 -7.05 31.86 15.30
CA ILE A 20 -7.83 33.10 15.30
C ILE A 20 -8.76 33.06 14.08
N ASP A 21 -10.06 32.99 14.34
CA ASP A 21 -11.15 33.08 13.36
C ASP A 21 -11.60 34.54 13.24
N LEU A 22 -11.68 35.05 12.01
CA LEU A 22 -12.18 36.40 11.74
C LEU A 22 -13.68 36.35 11.46
N LYS A 23 -14.48 36.89 12.39
CA LYS A 23 -15.94 36.94 12.28
C LYS A 23 -16.35 37.78 11.08
N ASP A 24 -17.19 37.21 10.22
CA ASP A 24 -17.82 37.92 9.09
C ASP A 24 -16.79 38.63 8.20
N ALA A 25 -15.58 38.07 8.07
CA ALA A 25 -14.42 38.69 7.44
C ALA A 25 -14.68 39.30 6.06
N TYR A 26 -15.49 38.62 5.23
CA TYR A 26 -15.85 39.13 3.91
C TYR A 26 -16.73 40.39 3.99
N TYR A 27 -17.62 40.46 4.97
CA TYR A 27 -18.49 41.61 5.14
C TYR A 27 -17.73 42.86 5.59
N SER A 28 -16.51 42.72 6.12
CA SER A 28 -15.59 43.84 6.40
C SER A 28 -15.01 44.48 5.13
N VAL A 29 -15.10 43.83 3.96
CA VAL A 29 -14.50 44.34 2.72
C VAL A 29 -15.55 44.97 1.80
N PRO A 30 -15.54 46.30 1.58
CA PRO A 30 -16.54 46.97 0.77
C PRO A 30 -16.41 46.64 -0.72
N VAL A 31 -17.56 46.60 -1.40
CA VAL A 31 -17.65 46.52 -2.86
C VAL A 31 -17.95 47.91 -3.40
N SER A 32 -17.15 48.36 -4.37
CA SER A 32 -17.37 49.62 -5.09
C SER A 32 -18.82 49.75 -5.56
N GLU A 33 -19.44 50.90 -5.31
CA GLU A 33 -20.86 51.17 -5.62
C GLU A 33 -21.22 50.85 -7.08
N LYS A 34 -20.31 51.13 -8.02
CA LYS A 34 -20.46 50.84 -9.46
C LYS A 34 -20.67 49.35 -9.76
N HIS A 35 -20.18 48.46 -8.89
CA HIS A 35 -20.28 47.00 -9.04
C HIS A 35 -21.40 46.38 -8.19
N GLN A 36 -21.91 47.06 -7.16
CA GLN A 36 -22.99 46.53 -6.31
C GLN A 36 -24.26 46.19 -7.09
N LYS A 37 -24.48 46.82 -8.25
CA LYS A 37 -25.61 46.52 -9.15
C LYS A 37 -25.63 45.07 -9.64
N PHE A 38 -24.48 44.40 -9.69
CA PHE A 38 -24.35 42.99 -10.10
C PHE A 38 -24.56 42.01 -8.93
N LEU A 39 -24.64 42.50 -7.69
CA LEU A 39 -24.79 41.70 -6.47
C LEU A 39 -26.20 41.83 -5.88
N LYS A 40 -27.19 42.02 -6.74
CA LYS A 40 -28.59 42.11 -6.35
C LYS A 40 -29.20 40.72 -6.20
N PHE A 41 -30.04 40.54 -5.20
CA PHE A 41 -30.82 39.32 -5.02
C PHE A 41 -32.23 39.66 -4.56
N HIS A 42 -33.17 38.75 -4.83
CA HIS A 42 -34.56 38.90 -4.46
C HIS A 42 -34.90 37.93 -3.34
N TRP A 43 -35.47 38.43 -2.25
CA TRP A 43 -35.89 37.62 -1.11
C TRP A 43 -37.21 38.12 -0.55
N LYS A 44 -38.21 37.23 -0.45
CA LYS A 44 -39.55 37.52 0.10
C LYS A 44 -40.19 38.81 -0.45
N GLY A 45 -40.13 39.02 -1.77
CA GLY A 45 -40.75 40.19 -2.41
C GLY A 45 -39.91 41.46 -2.38
N THR A 46 -38.72 41.45 -1.74
CA THR A 46 -37.84 42.61 -1.63
C THR A 46 -36.52 42.38 -2.35
N TYR A 47 -36.04 43.40 -3.06
CA TYR A 47 -34.72 43.39 -3.68
C TYR A 47 -33.66 43.96 -2.74
N TYR A 48 -32.61 43.18 -2.52
CA TYR A 48 -31.44 43.56 -1.76
C TYR A 48 -30.22 43.66 -2.68
N LYS A 49 -29.19 44.37 -2.23
CA LYS A 49 -27.87 44.40 -2.89
C LYS A 49 -26.79 44.28 -1.83
N PHE A 50 -25.75 43.51 -2.11
CA PHE A 50 -24.57 43.49 -1.24
C PHE A 50 -23.75 44.77 -1.42
N SER A 51 -23.36 45.39 -0.30
CA SER A 51 -22.42 46.52 -0.22
C SER A 51 -20.98 46.08 0.07
N CYS A 52 -20.79 44.83 0.49
CA CYS A 52 -19.52 44.21 0.86
C CYS A 52 -19.35 42.87 0.14
N PHE A 53 -18.23 42.16 0.36
CA PHE A 53 -18.00 40.86 -0.29
C PHE A 53 -19.07 39.86 0.14
N PRO A 54 -19.87 39.30 -0.78
CA PRO A 54 -20.80 38.24 -0.45
C PRO A 54 -20.10 36.88 -0.40
N ASN A 55 -20.58 36.02 0.49
CA ASN A 55 -20.25 34.59 0.45
C ASN A 55 -20.75 33.96 -0.85
N GLY A 56 -19.97 33.05 -1.43
CA GLY A 56 -20.30 32.35 -2.67
C GLY A 56 -19.82 33.02 -3.97
N LEU A 57 -19.28 34.24 -3.91
CA LEU A 57 -18.72 34.90 -5.10
C LEU A 57 -17.27 34.47 -5.35
N CYS A 58 -17.01 33.94 -6.55
CA CYS A 58 -15.79 33.19 -6.87
C CYS A 58 -14.47 33.95 -6.64
N PHE A 59 -14.44 35.28 -6.82
CA PHE A 59 -13.22 36.07 -6.67
C PHE A 59 -12.99 36.59 -5.23
N CYS A 60 -14.00 36.55 -4.37
CA CYS A 60 -13.91 37.07 -3.00
C CYS A 60 -12.80 36.39 -2.18
N PRO A 61 -12.66 35.05 -2.17
CA PRO A 61 -11.56 34.38 -1.48
C PRO A 61 -10.19 34.88 -1.92
N ARG A 62 -9.96 34.97 -3.24
CA ARG A 62 -8.68 35.42 -3.80
C ARG A 62 -8.36 36.88 -3.41
N LYS A 63 -9.35 37.76 -3.49
CA LYS A 63 -9.16 39.18 -3.10
C LYS A 63 -8.94 39.32 -1.60
N PHE A 64 -9.67 38.57 -0.79
CA PHE A 64 -9.52 38.57 0.66
C PHE A 64 -8.12 38.09 1.08
N THR A 65 -7.63 36.99 0.51
CA THR A 65 -6.26 36.53 0.74
C THR A 65 -5.21 37.58 0.36
N LYS A 66 -5.42 38.31 -0.74
CA LYS A 66 -4.50 39.39 -1.13
C LYS A 66 -4.52 40.53 -0.11
N LEU A 67 -5.67 40.80 0.51
CA LEU A 67 -5.85 41.84 1.51
C LEU A 67 -5.23 41.46 2.87
N ILE A 68 -5.33 40.20 3.29
CA ILE A 68 -4.76 39.71 4.54
C ILE A 68 -3.23 39.52 4.46
N LYS A 69 -2.70 39.23 3.27
CA LYS A 69 -1.27 38.94 3.08
C LYS A 69 -0.29 39.99 3.70
N PRO A 70 -0.50 41.31 3.57
CA PRO A 70 0.34 42.31 4.23
C PRO A 70 0.34 42.19 5.76
N ILE A 71 -0.81 41.87 6.38
CA ILE A 71 -0.93 41.67 7.82
C ILE A 71 0.01 40.55 8.28
N HIS A 72 -0.11 39.38 7.63
CA HIS A 72 0.77 38.25 7.92
C HIS A 72 2.23 38.55 7.63
N SER A 73 2.52 39.30 6.57
CA SER A 73 3.88 39.70 6.22
C SER A 73 4.51 40.59 7.29
N SER A 74 3.77 41.56 7.82
CA SER A 74 4.24 42.46 8.88
C SER A 74 4.56 41.69 10.15
N LEU A 75 3.68 40.78 10.57
CA LEU A 75 3.88 39.95 11.76
C LEU A 75 5.08 38.99 11.58
N ARG A 76 5.23 38.38 10.40
CA ARG A 76 6.40 37.51 10.10
C ARG A 76 7.71 38.28 10.12
N LEU A 77 7.73 39.53 9.63
CA LEU A 77 8.92 40.39 9.69
C LEU A 77 9.31 40.74 11.13
N GLN A 78 8.37 40.69 12.07
CA GLN A 78 8.62 40.87 13.50
C GLN A 78 9.04 39.55 14.21
N GLY A 79 9.15 38.45 13.47
CA GLY A 79 9.57 37.15 14.00
C GLY A 79 8.42 36.22 14.43
N HIS A 80 7.16 36.62 14.25
CA HIS A 80 6.03 35.77 14.59
C HIS A 80 5.84 34.61 13.61
N LEU A 81 5.56 33.43 14.13
CA LEU A 81 5.23 32.25 13.33
C LEU A 81 3.72 32.13 13.16
N LEU A 82 3.24 32.45 11.96
CA LEU A 82 1.84 32.36 11.61
C LEU A 82 1.62 32.00 10.15
N ALA A 83 0.47 31.39 9.89
CA ALA A 83 -0.03 31.06 8.56
C ALA A 83 -1.53 31.33 8.50
N GLY A 84 -2.05 31.70 7.34
CA GLY A 84 -3.49 31.94 7.20
C GLY A 84 -4.10 31.35 5.96
N TYR A 85 -5.27 30.77 6.15
CA TYR A 85 -6.16 30.27 5.11
C TYR A 85 -7.43 31.11 5.12
N ILE A 86 -7.51 32.08 4.20
CA ILE A 86 -8.63 33.00 4.10
C ILE A 86 -8.85 33.75 5.43
N ASP A 87 -9.84 33.36 6.22
CA ASP A 87 -10.29 33.90 7.50
C ASP A 87 -9.75 33.13 8.72
N ASP A 88 -9.28 31.90 8.51
CA ASP A 88 -8.64 31.07 9.54
C ASP A 88 -7.14 31.44 9.67
N ASN A 89 -6.71 31.85 10.87
CA ASN A 89 -5.31 32.17 11.15
C ASN A 89 -4.73 31.17 12.15
N TYR A 90 -3.65 30.51 11.77
CA TYR A 90 -2.83 29.65 12.61
C TYR A 90 -1.65 30.45 13.19
N ASN A 91 -1.39 30.29 14.48
CA ASN A 91 -0.31 30.94 15.22
C ASN A 91 0.49 29.90 15.99
N GLN A 92 1.80 30.09 16.10
CA GLN A 92 2.71 29.13 16.74
C GLN A 92 3.80 29.82 17.56
N GLY A 93 4.28 29.15 18.61
CA GLY A 93 5.51 29.47 19.33
C GLY A 93 6.15 28.20 19.89
N ASP A 94 7.47 28.21 20.13
CA ASP A 94 8.14 27.06 20.73
C ASP A 94 7.84 26.97 22.24
N THR A 95 7.53 28.10 22.85
CA THR A 95 7.02 28.18 24.22
C THR A 95 5.58 28.70 24.25
N TYR A 96 4.87 28.42 25.35
CA TYR A 96 3.53 28.98 25.60
C TYR A 96 3.52 30.51 25.48
N GLN A 97 4.54 31.16 26.04
CA GLN A 97 4.64 32.62 26.06
C GLN A 97 4.89 33.20 24.66
N GLU A 98 5.73 32.57 23.84
CA GLU A 98 5.94 33.01 22.45
C GLU A 98 4.68 32.90 21.60
N CYS A 99 3.94 31.79 21.75
CA CYS A 99 2.68 31.60 21.06
C CYS A 99 1.65 32.64 21.52
N LEU A 100 1.56 32.88 22.84
CA LEU A 100 0.66 33.90 23.41
C LEU A 100 0.99 35.29 22.88
N THR A 101 2.27 35.69 22.85
CA THR A 101 2.70 36.98 22.28
C THR A 101 2.28 37.08 20.81
N THR A 102 2.47 36.02 20.03
CA THR A 102 2.04 35.97 18.63
C THR A 102 0.52 36.13 18.48
N VAL A 103 -0.27 35.50 19.34
CA VAL A 103 -1.73 35.67 19.37
C VAL A 103 -2.10 37.12 19.69
N LEU A 104 -1.51 37.71 20.73
CA LEU A 104 -1.83 39.07 21.17
C LEU A 104 -1.49 40.11 20.09
N GLU A 105 -0.30 40.02 19.49
CA GLU A 105 0.10 40.93 18.40
C GLU A 105 -0.77 40.74 17.16
N THR A 106 -1.15 39.49 16.85
CA THR A 106 -2.06 39.22 15.73
C THR A 106 -3.45 39.80 15.98
N VAL A 107 -4.05 39.56 17.16
CA VAL A 107 -5.36 40.09 17.56
C VAL A 107 -5.35 41.62 17.55
N LYS A 108 -4.29 42.23 18.12
CA LYS A 108 -4.13 43.68 18.13
C LYS A 108 -4.12 44.24 16.71
N LEU A 109 -3.24 43.72 15.85
CA LEU A 109 -3.09 44.24 14.48
C LEU A 109 -4.37 44.06 13.65
N VAL A 110 -5.02 42.90 13.71
CA VAL A 110 -6.26 42.69 12.93
C VAL A 110 -7.40 43.58 13.43
N THR A 111 -7.48 43.84 14.74
CA THR A 111 -8.49 44.72 15.34
C THR A 111 -8.25 46.18 14.97
N GLU A 112 -6.99 46.65 15.02
CA GLU A 112 -6.61 48.00 14.59
C GLU A 112 -6.92 48.26 13.10
N LEU A 113 -6.87 47.20 12.28
CA LEU A 113 -7.22 47.25 10.86
C LEU A 113 -8.73 47.09 10.58
N GLY A 114 -9.56 46.98 11.63
CA GLY A 114 -11.02 46.94 11.53
C GLY A 114 -11.63 45.55 11.34
N PHE A 115 -10.87 44.47 11.55
CA PHE A 115 -11.42 43.11 11.60
C PHE A 115 -11.95 42.78 13.00
N CYS A 116 -12.94 41.89 13.06
CA CYS A 116 -13.46 41.37 14.31
C CYS A 116 -13.01 39.92 14.50
N VAL A 117 -12.36 39.63 15.63
CA VAL A 117 -12.05 38.26 16.03
C VAL A 117 -13.33 37.59 16.55
N HIS A 118 -13.51 36.30 16.26
CA HIS A 118 -14.60 35.48 16.78
C HIS A 118 -14.14 34.69 18.01
N PRO A 119 -14.41 35.13 19.25
CA PRO A 119 -13.82 34.50 20.44
C PRO A 119 -14.22 33.03 20.61
N GLU A 120 -15.47 32.69 20.30
CA GLU A 120 -16.01 31.32 20.45
C GLU A 120 -15.47 30.31 19.42
N LYS A 121 -15.06 30.78 18.23
CA LYS A 121 -14.49 29.92 17.18
C LYS A 121 -12.96 29.91 17.19
N SER A 122 -12.36 30.84 17.91
CA SER A 122 -10.92 30.98 18.04
C SER A 122 -10.40 30.16 19.22
N CYS A 123 -9.27 29.51 19.04
CA CYS A 123 -8.48 28.96 20.13
C CYS A 123 -7.39 29.99 20.49
N LEU A 124 -7.73 30.98 21.33
CA LEU A 124 -6.84 32.09 21.68
C LEU A 124 -5.81 31.74 22.77
N ILE A 125 -6.10 30.71 23.56
CA ILE A 125 -5.18 30.22 24.60
C ILE A 125 -4.26 29.19 23.93
N PRO A 126 -2.93 29.39 23.95
CA PRO A 126 -2.00 28.45 23.33
C PRO A 126 -2.15 27.02 23.89
N SER A 127 -2.22 26.05 22.98
CA SER A 127 -2.38 24.63 23.27
C SER A 127 -1.46 23.81 22.36
N GLN A 128 -1.10 22.60 22.80
CA GLN A 128 -0.38 21.64 21.97
C GLN A 128 -1.33 20.78 21.10
N GLU A 129 -2.63 20.95 21.29
CA GLU A 129 -3.68 20.37 20.46
C GLU A 129 -4.71 21.43 20.08
N ILE A 130 -4.94 21.61 18.77
CA ILE A 130 -5.89 22.61 18.24
C ILE A 130 -6.70 22.06 17.07
N ILE A 131 -7.85 22.66 16.80
CA ILE A 131 -8.63 22.40 15.58
C ILE A 131 -8.32 23.47 14.54
N PHE A 132 -7.87 23.07 13.35
CA PHE A 132 -7.60 23.96 12.23
C PHE A 132 -8.09 23.36 10.91
N LEU A 133 -8.89 24.12 10.14
CA LEU A 133 -9.53 23.67 8.90
C LEU A 133 -10.30 22.34 9.05
N GLY A 134 -10.86 22.13 10.25
CA GLY A 134 -11.55 20.92 10.68
C GLY A 134 -10.66 19.68 10.77
N ASN A 135 -9.38 19.84 11.09
CA ASN A 135 -8.49 18.77 11.50
C ASN A 135 -7.99 19.08 12.90
N VAL A 136 -7.79 18.06 13.72
CA VAL A 136 -7.10 18.17 15.01
C VAL A 136 -5.61 18.04 14.74
N LEU A 137 -4.84 19.05 15.11
CA LEU A 137 -3.38 19.08 15.03
C LEU A 137 -2.82 18.87 16.42
N ASN A 138 -1.96 17.87 16.61
CA ASN A 138 -1.32 17.57 17.88
C ASN A 138 0.21 17.64 17.73
N SER A 139 0.85 18.58 18.42
CA SER A 139 2.31 18.80 18.35
C SER A 139 3.10 17.87 19.26
N VAL A 140 2.47 17.21 20.24
CA VAL A 140 3.14 16.22 21.12
C VAL A 140 3.33 14.91 20.37
N THR A 141 2.26 14.38 19.78
CA THR A 141 2.29 13.14 18.99
C THR A 141 2.75 13.38 17.55
N MET A 142 2.84 14.64 17.11
CA MET A 142 3.12 15.03 15.72
C MET A 142 2.17 14.37 14.72
N THR A 143 0.89 14.36 15.05
CA THR A 143 -0.17 13.74 14.23
C THR A 143 -1.28 14.72 13.85
N ILE A 144 -1.97 14.39 12.77
CA ILE A 144 -3.19 15.04 12.30
C ILE A 144 -4.31 14.01 12.35
N THR A 145 -5.43 14.35 12.98
CA THR A 145 -6.65 13.53 12.96
C THR A 145 -7.86 14.35 12.51
N LEU A 146 -8.95 13.68 12.16
CA LEU A 146 -10.22 14.35 11.90
C LEU A 146 -10.92 14.72 13.21
N THR A 147 -11.72 15.79 13.19
CA THR A 147 -12.69 16.05 14.27
C THR A 147 -13.78 14.99 14.26
N ASP A 148 -14.37 14.69 15.42
CA ASP A 148 -15.44 13.68 15.53
C ASP A 148 -16.64 14.01 14.65
N GLU A 149 -16.96 15.28 14.49
CA GLU A 149 -18.01 15.77 13.60
C GLU A 149 -17.74 15.37 12.13
N LYS A 150 -16.49 15.53 11.65
CA LYS A 150 -16.11 15.11 10.30
C LYS A 150 -16.12 13.59 10.17
N LYS A 151 -15.61 12.86 11.17
CA LYS A 151 -15.64 11.39 11.18
C LYS A 151 -17.07 10.88 11.04
N GLN A 152 -17.98 11.35 11.90
CA GLN A 152 -19.40 10.96 11.87
C GLN A 152 -20.07 11.31 10.54
N LYS A 153 -19.76 12.48 9.97
CA LYS A 153 -20.29 12.90 8.66
C LYS A 153 -19.88 11.93 7.55
N ILE A 154 -18.63 11.50 7.53
CA ILE A 154 -18.11 10.54 6.53
C ILE A 154 -18.73 9.16 6.75
N VAL A 155 -18.73 8.65 7.98
CA VAL A 155 -19.35 7.35 8.31
C VAL A 155 -20.82 7.31 7.88
N LYS A 156 -21.58 8.37 8.19
CA LYS A 156 -22.99 8.49 7.79
C LYS A 156 -23.15 8.50 6.28
N ALA A 157 -22.27 9.21 5.57
CA ALA A 157 -22.30 9.29 4.11
C ALA A 157 -21.96 7.93 3.45
N CYS A 158 -20.93 7.23 3.92
CA CYS A 158 -20.56 5.90 3.43
C CYS A 158 -21.68 4.88 3.67
N LYS A 159 -22.24 4.83 4.90
CA LYS A 159 -23.35 3.92 5.24
C LYS A 159 -24.60 4.22 4.42
N ALA A 160 -24.87 5.49 4.09
CA ALA A 160 -26.00 5.84 3.23
C ALA A 160 -25.84 5.27 1.82
N LEU A 161 -24.64 5.42 1.21
CA LEU A 161 -24.36 4.82 -0.10
C LEU A 161 -24.42 3.29 -0.08
N GLN A 162 -23.96 2.64 1.00
CA GLN A 162 -24.01 1.17 1.08
C GLN A 162 -25.44 0.62 1.13
N ARG A 163 -26.36 1.31 1.83
CA ARG A 163 -27.75 0.87 2.02
C ARG A 163 -28.62 1.08 0.78
N GLN A 164 -28.33 2.11 -0.01
CA GLN A 164 -29.09 2.41 -1.22
C GLN A 164 -28.67 1.49 -2.38
N GLN A 165 -29.64 1.06 -3.18
CA GLN A 165 -29.37 0.32 -4.41
C GLN A 165 -29.15 1.25 -5.61
N ASN A 166 -29.81 2.41 -5.63
CA ASN A 166 -29.72 3.40 -6.69
C ASN A 166 -29.10 4.69 -6.14
N HIS A 167 -28.06 5.20 -6.83
CA HIS A 167 -27.36 6.42 -6.47
C HIS A 167 -27.32 7.34 -7.66
N THR A 168 -27.42 8.64 -7.43
CA THR A 168 -27.04 9.63 -8.44
C THR A 168 -25.52 9.81 -8.42
N ILE A 169 -24.94 10.14 -9.58
CA ILE A 169 -23.52 10.47 -9.69
C ILE A 169 -23.15 11.62 -8.73
N ARG A 170 -24.06 12.58 -8.52
CA ARG A 170 -23.91 13.70 -7.59
C ARG A 170 -23.78 13.25 -6.14
N GLU A 171 -24.56 12.28 -5.70
CA GLU A 171 -24.47 11.74 -4.33
C GLU A 171 -23.11 11.09 -4.09
N VAL A 172 -22.66 10.25 -5.02
CA VAL A 172 -21.34 9.61 -4.93
C VAL A 172 -20.23 10.66 -4.95
N SER A 173 -20.33 11.66 -5.82
CA SER A 173 -19.37 12.78 -5.91
C SER A 173 -19.25 13.56 -4.60
N LYS A 174 -20.36 13.77 -3.88
CA LYS A 174 -20.34 14.43 -2.56
C LYS A 174 -19.55 13.61 -1.54
N VAL A 175 -19.73 12.29 -1.52
CA VAL A 175 -19.01 11.41 -0.59
C VAL A 175 -17.51 11.37 -0.92
N ILE A 176 -17.16 11.26 -2.20
CA ILE A 176 -15.76 11.35 -2.64
C ILE A 176 -15.15 12.70 -2.22
N GLY A 177 -15.88 13.81 -2.38
CA GLY A 177 -15.43 15.12 -1.91
C GLY A 177 -15.13 15.15 -0.40
N LEU A 178 -15.96 14.48 0.41
CA LEU A 178 -15.70 14.34 1.85
C LEU A 178 -14.44 13.51 2.13
N MET A 179 -14.25 12.38 1.43
CA MET A 179 -13.06 11.53 1.57
C MET A 179 -11.78 12.28 1.19
N VAL A 180 -11.77 12.91 0.01
CA VAL A 180 -10.61 13.67 -0.50
C VAL A 180 -10.24 14.82 0.44
N SER A 181 -11.25 15.52 0.99
CA SER A 181 -11.00 16.57 1.99
C SER A 181 -10.39 16.07 3.30
N SER A 182 -10.35 14.76 3.51
CA SER A 182 -9.88 14.10 4.72
C SER A 182 -8.53 13.39 4.57
N PHE A 183 -7.96 13.33 3.36
CA PHE A 183 -6.69 12.63 3.11
C PHE A 183 -5.51 13.18 3.92
N SER A 184 -5.54 14.46 4.28
CA SER A 184 -4.54 15.05 5.16
C SER A 184 -4.48 14.41 6.55
N ALA A 185 -5.58 13.83 7.02
CA ALA A 185 -5.73 13.26 8.36
C ALA A 185 -5.96 11.74 8.35
N VAL A 186 -6.09 11.13 7.16
CA VAL A 186 -6.33 9.69 6.98
C VAL A 186 -5.25 9.17 6.03
N ILE A 187 -4.12 8.75 6.60
CA ILE A 187 -2.89 8.43 5.85
C ILE A 187 -3.13 7.46 4.69
N TYR A 188 -3.93 6.42 4.89
CA TYR A 188 -4.25 5.40 3.88
C TYR A 188 -5.56 5.67 3.13
N GLY A 189 -6.25 6.77 3.40
CA GLY A 189 -7.48 7.15 2.70
C GLY A 189 -7.35 7.18 1.17
N PRO A 190 -6.22 7.66 0.61
CA PRO A 190 -5.98 7.64 -0.84
C PRO A 190 -5.94 6.24 -1.49
N LEU A 191 -5.71 5.17 -0.73
CA LEU A 191 -5.79 3.78 -1.25
C LEU A 191 -7.23 3.33 -1.46
N TYR A 192 -8.14 3.76 -0.58
CA TYR A 192 -9.49 3.21 -0.47
C TYR A 192 -10.56 4.16 -0.99
N TYR A 193 -10.35 4.76 -2.17
CA TYR A 193 -11.39 5.55 -2.86
C TYR A 193 -11.27 5.46 -4.39
N ARG A 194 -10.28 4.72 -4.89
CA ARG A 194 -9.81 4.76 -6.27
C ARG A 194 -10.83 4.13 -7.19
N GLN A 195 -11.41 3.01 -6.76
CA GLN A 195 -12.45 2.35 -7.52
C GLN A 195 -13.74 3.16 -7.50
N LEU A 196 -14.12 3.72 -6.35
CA LEU A 196 -15.29 4.59 -6.23
C LEU A 196 -15.20 5.81 -7.18
N GLU A 197 -14.03 6.45 -7.24
CA GLU A 197 -13.77 7.56 -8.18
C GLU A 197 -13.78 7.12 -9.65
N ARG A 198 -13.31 5.90 -9.94
CA ARG A 198 -13.37 5.32 -11.28
C ARG A 198 -14.81 5.04 -11.71
N ASP A 199 -15.61 4.38 -10.87
CA ASP A 199 -17.02 4.09 -11.12
C ASP A 199 -17.78 5.39 -11.43
N LYS A 200 -17.56 6.43 -10.62
CA LYS A 200 -18.12 7.76 -10.85
C LYS A 200 -17.64 8.35 -12.18
N SER A 201 -16.35 8.29 -12.49
CA SER A 201 -15.79 8.88 -13.72
C SER A 201 -16.32 8.20 -14.99
N LEU A 202 -16.48 6.87 -14.97
CA LEU A 202 -17.11 6.12 -16.06
C LEU A 202 -18.58 6.50 -16.20
N ALA A 203 -19.34 6.53 -15.10
CA ALA A 203 -20.74 6.92 -15.13
C ALA A 203 -20.96 8.35 -15.66
N VAL A 204 -20.11 9.31 -15.28
CA VAL A 204 -20.13 10.69 -15.82
C VAL A 204 -19.92 10.68 -17.33
N LYS A 205 -18.96 9.87 -17.81
CA LYS A 205 -18.65 9.77 -19.24
C LYS A 205 -19.82 9.17 -20.02
N ASP A 206 -20.39 8.08 -19.54
CA ASP A 206 -21.50 7.38 -20.18
C ASP A 206 -22.76 8.25 -20.25
N HIS A 207 -22.98 9.07 -19.23
CA HIS A 207 -24.11 10.01 -19.15
C HIS A 207 -23.76 11.43 -19.65
N LYS A 208 -22.68 11.59 -20.42
CA LYS A 208 -22.28 12.86 -21.08
C LYS A 208 -22.24 14.06 -20.13
N GLY A 209 -21.77 13.85 -18.89
CA GLY A 209 -21.64 14.90 -17.88
C GLY A 209 -22.88 15.13 -17.02
N ASN A 210 -23.96 14.36 -17.16
CA ASN A 210 -25.14 14.49 -16.31
C ASN A 210 -24.91 13.90 -14.92
N TYR A 211 -24.63 14.76 -13.92
CA TYR A 211 -24.44 14.36 -12.52
C TYR A 211 -25.71 13.87 -11.82
N ASP A 212 -26.89 14.15 -12.36
CA ASP A 212 -28.17 13.71 -11.78
C ASP A 212 -28.63 12.36 -12.36
N ALA A 213 -27.85 11.77 -13.27
CA ALA A 213 -28.07 10.43 -13.78
C ALA A 213 -27.75 9.35 -12.72
N PRO A 214 -28.41 8.18 -12.80
CA PRO A 214 -28.13 7.07 -11.92
C PRO A 214 -26.76 6.43 -12.21
N MET A 215 -26.12 5.87 -11.19
CA MET A 215 -24.92 5.04 -11.31
C MET A 215 -24.99 3.84 -10.36
N ALA A 216 -24.22 2.80 -10.70
CA ALA A 216 -24.04 1.62 -9.86
C ALA A 216 -22.65 1.62 -9.24
N LEU A 217 -22.56 1.11 -8.01
CA LEU A 217 -21.30 0.88 -7.31
C LEU A 217 -20.80 -0.53 -7.57
N SER A 218 -19.55 -0.65 -8.01
CA SER A 218 -18.87 -1.95 -8.13
C SER A 218 -18.70 -2.61 -6.75
N PRO A 219 -18.55 -3.96 -6.70
CA PRO A 219 -18.27 -4.66 -5.44
C PRO A 219 -17.02 -4.13 -4.73
N VAL A 220 -15.97 -3.80 -5.49
CA VAL A 220 -14.72 -3.24 -4.94
C VAL A 220 -14.94 -1.84 -4.35
N ALA A 221 -15.72 -0.97 -5.00
CA ALA A 221 -16.08 0.33 -4.42
C ALA A 221 -16.87 0.19 -3.10
N ARG A 222 -17.69 -0.87 -2.95
CA ARG A 222 -18.40 -1.14 -1.69
C ARG A 222 -17.45 -1.60 -0.58
N ILE A 223 -16.40 -2.36 -0.92
CA ILE A 223 -15.32 -2.73 0.01
C ILE A 223 -14.55 -1.48 0.45
N GLU A 224 -14.22 -0.58 -0.48
CA GLU A 224 -13.59 0.71 -0.14
C GLU A 224 -14.47 1.53 0.83
N LEU A 225 -15.77 1.67 0.56
CA LEU A 225 -16.71 2.33 1.47
C LEU A 225 -16.73 1.69 2.86
N GLN A 226 -16.65 0.36 2.93
CA GLN A 226 -16.63 -0.38 4.20
C GLN A 226 -15.34 -0.12 4.96
N TRP A 227 -14.20 -0.10 4.26
CA TRP A 227 -12.91 0.24 4.87
C TRP A 227 -12.95 1.61 5.57
N TRP A 228 -13.56 2.62 4.94
CA TRP A 228 -13.74 3.94 5.56
C TRP A 228 -14.58 3.87 6.83
N VAL A 229 -15.67 3.10 6.83
CA VAL A 229 -16.53 2.94 8.02
C VAL A 229 -15.78 2.29 9.17
N ASP A 230 -14.93 1.31 8.88
CA ASP A 230 -14.26 0.50 9.91
C ASP A 230 -12.98 1.17 10.45
N ASN A 231 -12.32 2.03 9.66
CA ASN A 231 -10.99 2.54 10.00
C ASN A 231 -10.96 4.03 10.38
N ILE A 232 -11.97 4.82 10.02
CA ILE A 232 -11.91 6.28 10.19
C ILE A 232 -11.80 6.75 11.65
N ASP A 233 -12.35 6.00 12.60
CA ASP A 233 -12.29 6.39 14.02
C ASP A 233 -10.86 6.36 14.56
N LYS A 234 -10.05 5.40 14.07
CA LYS A 234 -8.63 5.19 14.41
C LYS A 234 -7.68 5.85 13.43
N ALA A 235 -8.20 6.50 12.38
CA ALA A 235 -7.38 7.07 11.35
C ALA A 235 -6.64 8.32 11.84
N PHE A 236 -5.38 8.40 11.45
CA PHE A 236 -4.52 9.54 11.64
C PHE A 236 -3.58 9.69 10.45
N ASN A 237 -2.87 10.79 10.42
CA ASN A 237 -1.69 10.97 9.58
C ASN A 237 -0.56 11.54 10.43
N VAL A 238 0.69 11.27 10.03
CA VAL A 238 1.87 11.83 10.68
C VAL A 238 2.26 13.13 9.99
N ILE A 239 2.70 14.11 10.77
CA ILE A 239 3.08 15.44 10.27
C ILE A 239 4.37 15.36 9.47
N ASN A 240 5.34 14.60 9.97
CA ASN A 240 6.60 14.32 9.30
C ASN A 240 6.91 12.84 9.43
N HIS A 241 7.15 12.19 8.30
CA HIS A 241 7.81 10.89 8.31
C HIS A 241 9.30 11.07 8.58
N GLU A 242 9.87 10.16 9.34
CA GLU A 242 11.33 10.00 9.47
C GLU A 242 11.99 9.96 8.08
N PRO A 243 13.24 10.44 7.93
CA PRO A 243 13.97 10.30 6.69
C PRO A 243 14.07 8.81 6.29
N PRO A 244 14.16 8.51 4.98
CA PRO A 244 14.25 7.11 4.53
C PRO A 244 15.49 6.45 5.13
N SER A 245 15.28 5.33 5.81
CA SER A 245 16.37 4.58 6.44
C SER A 245 17.13 3.77 5.41
N ILE A 246 16.46 3.35 4.33
CA ILE A 246 17.04 2.59 3.24
C ILE A 246 16.54 3.10 1.88
N THR A 247 17.36 2.90 0.85
CA THR A 247 17.02 3.23 -0.52
C THR A 247 17.17 2.02 -1.41
N ILE A 248 16.14 1.70 -2.19
CA ILE A 248 16.14 0.61 -3.16
C ILE A 248 16.06 1.22 -4.55
N ASN A 249 17.01 0.89 -5.40
CA ASN A 249 16.95 1.19 -6.83
C ASN A 249 16.26 0.05 -7.55
N THR A 250 15.31 0.37 -8.44
CA THR A 250 14.54 -0.63 -9.19
C THR A 250 14.58 -0.30 -10.66
N ASP A 251 14.53 -1.32 -11.50
CA ASP A 251 14.49 -1.19 -12.95
C ASP A 251 13.73 -2.36 -13.56
N GLU A 252 13.09 -2.13 -14.70
CA GLU A 252 12.37 -3.14 -15.46
C GLU A 252 12.90 -3.26 -16.90
N SER A 253 12.85 -4.47 -17.42
CA SER A 253 13.03 -4.71 -18.84
C SER A 253 11.88 -5.55 -19.37
N LYS A 254 11.82 -5.76 -20.69
CA LYS A 254 10.87 -6.72 -21.27
C LYS A 254 11.16 -8.18 -20.89
N ILE A 255 12.34 -8.46 -20.32
CA ILE A 255 12.82 -9.81 -20.03
C ILE A 255 12.65 -10.14 -18.53
N GLY A 256 12.77 -9.15 -17.66
CA GLY A 256 12.68 -9.33 -16.22
C GLY A 256 12.76 -8.02 -15.44
N TRP A 257 12.92 -8.16 -14.12
CA TRP A 257 13.04 -7.05 -13.18
C TRP A 257 14.33 -7.13 -12.39
N GLY A 258 14.80 -5.97 -11.92
CA GLY A 258 15.99 -5.84 -11.09
C GLY A 258 15.77 -4.88 -9.92
N GLY A 259 16.40 -5.19 -8.79
CA GLY A 259 16.38 -4.39 -7.57
C GLY A 259 17.73 -4.38 -6.89
N VAL A 260 18.13 -3.25 -6.32
CA VAL A 260 19.42 -3.07 -5.64
C VAL A 260 19.23 -2.33 -4.33
N LEU A 261 19.74 -2.89 -3.24
CA LEU A 261 19.82 -2.28 -1.91
C LEU A 261 21.25 -2.42 -1.38
N ASP A 262 21.96 -1.30 -1.21
CA ASP A 262 23.30 -1.24 -0.60
C ASP A 262 24.29 -2.28 -1.17
N GLY A 263 24.25 -2.53 -2.49
CA GLY A 263 25.10 -3.51 -3.18
C GLY A 263 24.58 -4.95 -3.16
N THR A 264 23.52 -5.24 -2.42
CA THR A 264 22.75 -6.49 -2.55
C THR A 264 21.78 -6.36 -3.72
N THR A 265 21.84 -7.27 -4.67
CA THR A 265 20.95 -7.27 -5.83
C THR A 265 19.92 -8.40 -5.74
N CYS A 266 18.79 -8.19 -6.40
CA CYS A 266 17.81 -9.22 -6.70
C CYS A 266 17.24 -9.00 -8.10
N GLY A 267 16.80 -10.06 -8.74
CA GLY A 267 16.13 -9.97 -10.03
C GLY A 267 15.50 -11.29 -10.41
N GLY A 268 14.67 -11.27 -11.44
CA GLY A 268 13.99 -12.46 -11.94
C GLY A 268 13.33 -12.23 -13.28
N HIS A 269 12.97 -13.31 -13.96
CA HIS A 269 12.22 -13.28 -15.20
C HIS A 269 10.76 -12.92 -14.96
N TRP A 270 10.17 -12.23 -15.93
CA TRP A 270 8.71 -12.14 -16.01
C TRP A 270 8.14 -13.49 -16.44
N SER A 271 7.04 -13.90 -15.83
CA SER A 271 6.21 -14.94 -16.42
C SER A 271 5.66 -14.48 -17.78
N PRO A 272 5.27 -15.40 -18.68
CA PRO A 272 4.68 -15.03 -19.97
C PRO A 272 3.50 -14.07 -19.83
N GLN A 273 2.65 -14.29 -18.81
CA GLN A 273 1.50 -13.43 -18.52
C GLN A 273 1.92 -12.04 -18.04
N GLU A 274 2.94 -11.95 -17.19
CA GLU A 274 3.44 -10.66 -16.69
C GLU A 274 4.09 -9.85 -17.81
N SER A 275 4.85 -10.49 -18.70
CA SER A 275 5.55 -9.81 -19.80
C SER A 275 4.62 -9.10 -20.79
N GLU A 276 3.34 -9.47 -20.81
CA GLU A 276 2.29 -8.83 -21.61
C GLU A 276 1.65 -7.62 -20.93
N GLU A 277 1.93 -7.38 -19.64
CA GLU A 277 1.41 -6.22 -18.92
C GLU A 277 2.00 -4.90 -19.45
N HIS A 278 1.28 -3.81 -19.22
CA HIS A 278 1.76 -2.48 -19.59
C HIS A 278 3.05 -2.14 -18.83
N ILE A 279 3.98 -1.43 -19.47
CA ILE A 279 5.29 -1.09 -18.90
C ILE A 279 5.21 -0.45 -17.50
N ASN A 280 4.29 0.51 -17.29
CA ASN A 280 4.04 1.11 -15.97
C ASN A 280 3.60 0.10 -14.88
N CYS A 281 2.98 -1.03 -15.25
CA CYS A 281 2.64 -2.11 -14.31
C CYS A 281 3.88 -2.94 -13.99
N LEU A 282 4.68 -3.27 -15.00
CA LEU A 282 5.97 -3.96 -14.82
C LEU A 282 6.90 -3.18 -13.90
N GLU A 283 6.93 -1.85 -14.02
CA GLU A 283 7.67 -0.96 -13.11
C GLU A 283 7.23 -1.06 -11.66
N LEU A 284 5.92 -1.02 -11.44
CA LEU A 284 5.36 -1.17 -10.10
C LEU A 284 5.60 -2.59 -9.55
N ARG A 285 5.55 -3.62 -10.40
CA ARG A 285 5.85 -5.00 -10.01
C ARG A 285 7.32 -5.17 -9.67
N ALA A 286 8.23 -4.59 -10.45
CA ALA A 286 9.66 -4.58 -10.17
C ALA A 286 9.91 -3.96 -8.79
N ALA A 287 9.24 -2.84 -8.48
CA ALA A 287 9.28 -2.25 -7.15
C ALA A 287 8.74 -3.16 -6.04
N LEU A 288 7.59 -3.80 -6.27
CA LEU A 288 6.98 -4.76 -5.33
C LEU A 288 7.94 -5.92 -5.02
N PHE A 289 8.44 -6.59 -6.05
CA PHE A 289 9.31 -7.75 -5.90
C PHE A 289 10.66 -7.39 -5.29
N SER A 290 11.21 -6.22 -5.64
CA SER A 290 12.43 -5.70 -5.02
C SER A 290 12.25 -5.47 -3.52
N ILE A 291 11.14 -4.84 -3.13
CA ILE A 291 10.81 -4.66 -1.70
C ILE A 291 10.69 -6.03 -1.01
N GLN A 292 9.91 -6.96 -1.57
CA GLN A 292 9.66 -8.27 -0.96
C GLN A 292 10.93 -9.12 -0.83
N SER A 293 11.85 -8.99 -1.79
CA SER A 293 13.08 -9.79 -1.85
C SER A 293 14.20 -9.22 -0.99
N LEU A 294 14.37 -7.89 -1.00
CA LEU A 294 15.46 -7.22 -0.29
C LEU A 294 15.11 -6.86 1.16
N THR A 295 13.82 -6.87 1.51
CA THR A 295 13.36 -6.48 2.85
C THR A 295 12.41 -7.48 3.54
N PRO A 296 12.61 -8.81 3.44
CA PRO A 296 11.66 -9.81 3.95
C PRO A 296 11.44 -9.72 5.48
N ASP A 297 12.52 -9.42 6.22
CA ASP A 297 12.54 -9.40 7.68
C ASP A 297 12.48 -7.99 8.27
N ARG A 298 12.38 -6.95 7.41
CA ARG A 298 12.31 -5.58 7.88
C ARG A 298 10.89 -5.23 8.32
N SER A 299 10.80 -4.38 9.34
CA SER A 299 9.56 -3.78 9.84
C SER A 299 9.85 -2.40 10.42
N ASN A 300 8.82 -1.58 10.59
CA ASN A 300 8.90 -0.26 11.21
C ASN A 300 10.02 0.64 10.63
N THR A 301 10.09 0.73 9.30
CA THR A 301 11.12 1.49 8.59
C THR A 301 10.54 2.28 7.43
N HIS A 302 11.27 3.30 6.98
CA HIS A 302 10.94 4.05 5.78
C HIS A 302 11.86 3.64 4.62
N ILE A 303 11.26 3.12 3.56
CA ILE A 303 11.92 2.73 2.31
C ILE A 303 11.72 3.80 1.25
N ARG A 304 12.81 4.29 0.67
CA ARG A 304 12.79 5.11 -0.55
C ARG A 304 13.04 4.23 -1.77
N LEU A 305 12.09 4.17 -2.69
CA LEU A 305 12.28 3.57 -4.00
C LEU A 305 12.80 4.61 -4.98
N LYS A 306 13.84 4.26 -5.73
CA LYS A 306 14.36 5.05 -6.85
C LYS A 306 14.01 4.34 -8.15
N ILE A 307 13.16 5.01 -8.94
CA ILE A 307 12.50 4.45 -10.12
C ILE A 307 12.68 5.44 -11.27
N ASP A 308 12.86 5.00 -12.50
CA ASP A 308 13.01 5.90 -13.65
C ASP A 308 11.68 6.22 -14.35
N ASN A 309 10.62 5.47 -14.06
CA ASN A 309 9.28 5.76 -14.53
C ASN A 309 8.51 6.73 -13.62
N THR A 310 8.28 7.94 -14.11
CA THR A 310 7.51 8.97 -13.38
C THR A 310 6.07 8.56 -13.06
N THR A 311 5.44 7.70 -13.86
CA THR A 311 4.07 7.21 -13.60
C THR A 311 4.06 6.24 -12.42
N ALA A 312 5.04 5.34 -12.34
CA ALA A 312 5.21 4.43 -11.20
C ALA A 312 5.51 5.22 -9.91
N VAL A 313 6.41 6.21 -9.99
CA VAL A 313 6.70 7.13 -8.87
C VAL A 313 5.42 7.83 -8.38
N ALA A 314 4.62 8.36 -9.31
CA ALA A 314 3.37 9.02 -8.97
C ALA A 314 2.35 8.04 -8.38
N ALA A 315 2.22 6.83 -8.92
CA ALA A 315 1.32 5.80 -8.41
C ALA A 315 1.70 5.37 -6.98
N ILE A 316 2.98 5.23 -6.64
CA ILE A 316 3.39 4.91 -5.27
C ILE A 316 3.11 6.07 -4.33
N ASN A 317 3.58 7.28 -4.66
CA ASN A 317 3.47 8.46 -3.79
C ASN A 317 2.02 8.95 -3.59
N HIS A 318 1.16 8.75 -4.58
CA HIS A 318 -0.26 9.05 -4.46
C HIS A 318 -1.08 7.85 -3.97
N MET A 319 -0.46 6.70 -3.70
CA MET A 319 -1.13 5.49 -3.26
C MET A 319 -2.22 5.00 -4.24
N GLY A 320 -1.82 4.77 -5.48
CA GLY A 320 -2.66 4.24 -6.55
C GLY A 320 -3.00 5.24 -7.66
N THR A 321 -3.87 4.80 -8.56
CA THR A 321 -4.32 5.55 -9.73
C THR A 321 -5.74 5.16 -10.12
N SER A 322 -6.56 6.12 -10.53
CA SER A 322 -7.93 5.82 -10.99
C SER A 322 -8.00 5.51 -12.49
N HIS A 323 -6.91 5.74 -13.24
CA HIS A 323 -6.88 5.61 -14.70
C HIS A 323 -6.65 4.17 -15.17
N SER A 324 -5.77 3.41 -14.50
CA SER A 324 -5.43 2.03 -14.84
C SER A 324 -5.74 1.09 -13.68
N ILE A 325 -6.60 0.09 -13.91
CA ILE A 325 -6.93 -0.94 -12.89
C ILE A 325 -5.70 -1.77 -12.57
N GLN A 326 -4.96 -2.20 -13.60
CA GLN A 326 -3.75 -3.02 -13.43
C GLN A 326 -2.72 -2.30 -12.57
N CYS A 327 -2.38 -1.05 -12.88
CA CYS A 327 -1.43 -0.28 -12.07
C CYS A 327 -1.96 -0.04 -10.65
N ASN A 328 -3.27 0.21 -10.49
CA ASN A 328 -3.86 0.43 -9.17
C ASN A 328 -3.80 -0.81 -8.29
N ASN A 329 -4.03 -1.99 -8.87
CA ASN A 329 -3.95 -3.26 -8.15
C ASN A 329 -2.51 -3.50 -7.66
N VAL A 330 -1.51 -3.33 -8.52
CA VAL A 330 -0.11 -3.48 -8.11
C VAL A 330 0.29 -2.44 -7.05
N ALA A 331 -0.15 -1.19 -7.19
CA ALA A 331 0.10 -0.17 -6.17
C ALA A 331 -0.57 -0.51 -4.83
N LEU A 332 -1.76 -1.09 -4.86
CA LEU A 332 -2.46 -1.59 -3.67
C LEU A 332 -1.71 -2.77 -3.04
N ASP A 333 -1.17 -3.70 -3.84
CA ASP A 333 -0.36 -4.82 -3.34
C ASP A 333 0.93 -4.33 -2.65
N ILE A 334 1.63 -3.34 -3.23
CA ILE A 334 2.80 -2.69 -2.62
C ILE A 334 2.42 -2.12 -1.26
N TRP A 335 1.36 -1.30 -1.20
CA TRP A 335 0.98 -0.65 0.04
C TRP A 335 0.43 -1.63 1.07
N GLN A 336 -0.35 -2.64 0.69
CA GLN A 336 -0.84 -3.67 1.61
C GLN A 336 0.31 -4.47 2.23
N TRP A 337 1.29 -4.87 1.41
CA TRP A 337 2.49 -5.53 1.91
C TRP A 337 3.25 -4.63 2.89
N CYS A 338 3.48 -3.37 2.53
CA CYS A 338 4.16 -2.39 3.39
C CYS A 338 3.41 -2.16 4.71
N ILE A 339 2.08 -1.97 4.66
CA ILE A 339 1.23 -1.80 5.84
C ILE A 339 1.33 -3.01 6.77
N SER A 340 1.32 -4.24 6.23
CA SER A 340 1.44 -5.47 7.04
C SER A 340 2.76 -5.57 7.81
N LYS A 341 3.80 -4.87 7.34
CA LYS A 341 5.14 -4.82 7.94
C LYS A 341 5.42 -3.50 8.68
N GLN A 342 4.43 -2.60 8.79
CA GLN A 342 4.61 -1.25 9.31
C GLN A 342 5.71 -0.47 8.58
N ILE A 343 5.82 -0.68 7.27
CA ILE A 343 6.77 0.01 6.41
C ILE A 343 6.08 1.21 5.77
N TRP A 344 6.73 2.36 5.83
CA TRP A 344 6.37 3.50 5.01
C TRP A 344 7.20 3.47 3.72
N VAL A 345 6.55 3.63 2.57
CA VAL A 345 7.23 3.68 1.27
C VAL A 345 7.05 5.05 0.62
N SER A 346 8.12 5.56 0.03
CA SER A 346 8.07 6.71 -0.86
C SER A 346 8.89 6.44 -2.11
N ALA A 347 8.54 7.07 -3.23
CA ALA A 347 9.24 6.90 -4.50
C ALA A 347 9.86 8.23 -4.97
N GLU A 348 11.01 8.15 -5.63
CA GLU A 348 11.73 9.27 -6.20
C GLU A 348 12.20 8.92 -7.60
N HIS A 349 12.00 9.86 -8.53
CA HIS A 349 12.42 9.67 -9.91
C HIS A 349 13.93 9.81 -10.03
N ILE A 350 14.59 8.82 -10.65
CA ILE A 350 15.98 8.90 -11.07
C ILE A 350 16.09 8.77 -12.59
N PRO A 351 16.90 9.60 -13.27
CA PRO A 351 17.15 9.40 -14.70
C PRO A 351 17.77 8.01 -14.96
N GLY A 352 17.23 7.23 -15.89
CA GLY A 352 17.70 5.86 -16.19
C GLY A 352 19.21 5.75 -16.47
N LYS A 353 19.85 6.80 -17.01
CA LYS A 353 21.31 6.87 -17.17
C LYS A 353 22.12 6.69 -15.88
N TYR A 354 21.50 6.93 -14.72
CA TYR A 354 22.10 6.76 -13.39
C TYR A 354 21.65 5.46 -12.71
N ASN A 355 20.75 4.68 -13.33
CA ASN A 355 20.23 3.42 -12.79
C ASN A 355 20.97 2.18 -13.30
N ILE A 356 22.25 2.33 -13.62
CA ILE A 356 23.04 1.36 -14.38
C ILE A 356 23.05 -0.04 -13.73
N VAL A 357 23.07 -0.12 -12.40
CA VAL A 357 23.14 -1.41 -11.69
C VAL A 357 21.81 -2.15 -11.75
N ALA A 358 20.68 -1.45 -11.56
CA ALA A 358 19.37 -2.10 -11.63
C ALA A 358 19.00 -2.45 -13.08
N ASP A 359 19.35 -1.60 -14.07
CA ASP A 359 19.22 -1.90 -15.51
C ASP A 359 20.03 -3.14 -15.92
N LYS A 360 21.23 -3.30 -15.34
CA LYS A 360 22.04 -4.50 -15.55
C LYS A 360 21.32 -5.73 -15.02
N GLU A 361 20.79 -5.70 -13.81
CA GLU A 361 20.11 -6.87 -13.23
C GLU A 361 18.78 -7.20 -13.94
N SER A 362 18.09 -6.21 -14.50
CA SER A 362 16.85 -6.43 -15.27
C SER A 362 17.11 -6.99 -16.68
N ARG A 363 18.33 -6.84 -17.24
CA ARG A 363 18.71 -7.28 -18.60
C ARG A 363 19.69 -8.45 -18.63
N GLU A 364 20.69 -8.44 -17.76
CA GLU A 364 21.71 -9.46 -17.58
C GLU A 364 21.35 -10.34 -16.38
N ILE A 365 20.25 -11.07 -16.51
CA ILE A 365 19.94 -12.14 -15.57
C ILE A 365 21.02 -13.20 -15.78
N SER A 366 21.77 -13.51 -14.71
CA SER A 366 22.78 -14.56 -14.75
C SER A 366 22.16 -15.91 -15.11
N THR A 367 22.09 -16.19 -16.42
CA THR A 367 21.56 -17.42 -17.03
C THR A 367 22.36 -18.68 -16.66
N ASN A 368 23.41 -18.54 -15.84
CA ASN A 368 24.24 -19.66 -15.43
C ASN A 368 23.63 -20.52 -14.30
N ASN A 369 22.53 -20.10 -13.67
CA ASN A 369 22.02 -20.79 -12.48
C ASN A 369 20.57 -21.33 -12.56
N GLU A 370 19.81 -21.06 -13.63
CA GLU A 370 18.42 -21.52 -13.76
C GLU A 370 18.32 -22.83 -14.54
N TRP A 371 18.70 -23.90 -13.85
CA TRP A 371 18.50 -25.27 -14.33
C TRP A 371 17.02 -25.66 -14.24
N MET A 372 16.41 -26.03 -15.37
CA MET A 372 15.03 -26.48 -15.45
C MET A 372 14.94 -28.01 -15.39
N LEU A 373 13.89 -28.55 -14.77
CA LEU A 373 13.62 -30.00 -14.83
C LEU A 373 13.24 -30.42 -16.25
N ASN A 374 13.74 -31.58 -16.70
CA ASN A 374 13.38 -32.12 -18.00
C ASN A 374 11.85 -32.30 -18.12
N PRO A 375 11.17 -31.62 -19.06
CA PRO A 375 9.71 -31.65 -19.16
C PRO A 375 9.15 -33.06 -19.35
N THR A 376 9.85 -33.94 -20.06
CA THR A 376 9.39 -35.32 -20.30
C THR A 376 9.40 -36.13 -19.00
N LEU A 377 10.44 -35.96 -18.17
CA LEU A 377 10.55 -36.63 -16.88
C LEU A 377 9.56 -36.07 -15.86
N LEU A 378 9.31 -34.75 -15.91
CA LEU A 378 8.30 -34.10 -15.08
C LEU A 378 6.90 -34.60 -15.44
N HIS A 379 6.53 -34.64 -16.72
CA HIS A 379 5.23 -35.16 -17.16
C HIS A 379 5.05 -36.64 -16.74
N GLN A 380 6.06 -37.49 -16.91
CA GLN A 380 6.00 -38.88 -16.45
C GLN A 380 5.80 -38.99 -14.93
N ALA A 381 6.39 -38.09 -14.14
CA ALA A 381 6.20 -38.07 -12.69
C ALA A 381 4.80 -37.55 -12.29
N LEU A 382 4.30 -36.53 -12.98
CA LEU A 382 2.95 -35.98 -12.79
C LEU A 382 1.87 -37.00 -13.18
N ASP A 383 2.06 -37.75 -14.26
CA ASP A 383 1.18 -38.84 -14.68
C ASP A 383 1.10 -39.96 -13.64
N LYS A 384 2.24 -40.33 -13.04
CA LYS A 384 2.30 -41.30 -11.93
C LYS A 384 1.55 -40.79 -10.69
N LEU A 385 1.58 -39.47 -10.44
CA LEU A 385 0.90 -38.84 -9.31
C LEU A 385 -0.57 -38.53 -9.61
N GLN A 386 -1.00 -38.57 -10.88
CA GLN A 386 -2.34 -38.19 -11.35
C GLN A 386 -2.71 -36.73 -11.01
N VAL A 387 -1.75 -35.80 -11.12
CA VAL A 387 -1.94 -34.36 -10.80
C VAL A 387 -1.44 -33.48 -11.94
N ASN A 388 -2.13 -32.36 -12.20
CA ASN A 388 -1.72 -31.37 -13.19
C ASN A 388 -1.66 -29.96 -12.54
N PRO A 389 -0.48 -29.54 -12.03
CA PRO A 389 -0.33 -28.31 -11.26
C PRO A 389 0.15 -27.09 -12.09
N ASP A 390 -0.21 -25.89 -11.64
CA ASP A 390 0.44 -24.63 -12.04
C ASP A 390 1.75 -24.44 -11.21
N ILE A 391 2.85 -24.08 -11.86
CA ILE A 391 4.22 -24.21 -11.32
C ILE A 391 4.66 -22.92 -10.60
N ASP A 392 5.20 -23.05 -9.37
CA ASP A 392 5.88 -21.97 -8.64
C ASP A 392 7.08 -22.47 -7.81
N ILE A 393 8.15 -21.68 -7.71
CA ILE A 393 9.45 -22.07 -7.12
C ILE A 393 9.80 -21.17 -5.92
N VAL A 394 9.69 -21.69 -4.67
CA VAL A 394 10.58 -21.47 -3.49
C VAL A 394 10.21 -22.49 -2.39
N ILE A 395 11.10 -23.44 -2.06
CA ILE A 395 10.75 -24.63 -1.23
C ILE A 395 10.25 -24.27 0.19
N SER A 396 10.87 -23.32 0.90
CA SER A 396 10.54 -23.05 2.32
C SER A 396 9.28 -22.19 2.50
N LYS A 397 9.12 -21.14 1.69
CA LYS A 397 7.96 -20.24 1.74
C LYS A 397 6.69 -20.91 1.22
N VAL A 398 6.80 -21.76 0.19
CA VAL A 398 5.67 -22.48 -0.38
C VAL A 398 5.11 -23.51 0.61
N LEU A 399 5.97 -24.25 1.34
CA LEU A 399 5.48 -25.21 2.34
C LEU A 399 4.72 -24.52 3.49
N GLN A 400 5.21 -23.38 3.97
CA GLN A 400 4.51 -22.58 4.98
C GLN A 400 3.18 -22.02 4.45
N LYS A 401 3.15 -21.57 3.20
CA LYS A 401 1.94 -21.06 2.57
C LYS A 401 0.89 -22.15 2.35
N LEU A 402 1.29 -23.36 1.93
CA LEU A 402 0.40 -24.52 1.82
C LEU A 402 -0.24 -24.86 3.16
N GLU A 403 0.53 -24.85 4.25
CA GLU A 403 0.03 -25.11 5.60
C GLU A 403 -0.94 -24.01 6.09
N GLN A 404 -0.59 -22.74 5.92
CA GLN A 404 -1.42 -21.61 6.33
C GLN A 404 -2.76 -21.55 5.59
N ASP A 405 -2.74 -21.80 4.28
CA ASP A 405 -3.93 -21.69 3.42
C ASP A 405 -4.72 -23.01 3.32
N LYS A 406 -4.26 -24.09 3.98
CA LYS A 406 -4.77 -25.46 3.81
C LYS A 406 -4.83 -25.89 2.33
N ALA A 407 -3.91 -25.38 1.52
CA ALA A 407 -3.85 -25.62 0.09
C ALA A 407 -3.20 -26.98 -0.20
N THR A 408 -3.45 -27.51 -1.40
CA THR A 408 -2.85 -28.77 -1.89
C THR A 408 -2.05 -28.45 -3.15
N GLY A 409 -0.84 -28.96 -3.26
CA GLY A 409 0.06 -28.66 -4.38
C GLY A 409 1.15 -29.71 -4.59
N VAL A 410 1.78 -29.66 -5.76
CA VAL A 410 2.92 -30.52 -6.10
C VAL A 410 4.19 -29.71 -5.98
N ILE A 411 5.19 -30.25 -5.28
CA ILE A 411 6.49 -29.60 -5.10
C ILE A 411 7.59 -30.56 -5.51
N VAL A 412 8.53 -30.07 -6.33
CA VAL A 412 9.77 -30.77 -6.67
C VAL A 412 10.87 -30.30 -5.71
N ILE A 413 11.42 -31.22 -4.92
CA ILE A 413 12.45 -30.92 -3.90
C ILE A 413 13.66 -31.85 -4.06
N PRO A 414 14.88 -31.42 -3.73
CA PRO A 414 16.00 -32.33 -3.71
C PRO A 414 15.87 -33.37 -2.60
N LYS A 415 16.34 -34.59 -2.85
CA LYS A 415 16.33 -35.66 -1.85
C LYS A 415 17.47 -35.47 -0.85
N TRP A 416 17.29 -34.54 0.08
CA TRP A 416 18.26 -34.23 1.13
C TRP A 416 17.67 -34.44 2.53
N PRO A 417 17.71 -35.68 3.06
CA PRO A 417 17.10 -36.03 4.35
C PRO A 417 17.61 -35.22 5.55
N THR A 418 18.78 -34.59 5.43
CA THR A 418 19.41 -33.79 6.49
C THR A 418 18.89 -32.36 6.56
N GLN A 419 18.07 -31.91 5.60
CA GLN A 419 17.54 -30.54 5.58
C GLN A 419 16.30 -30.41 6.45
N VAL A 420 16.19 -29.29 7.18
CA VAL A 420 15.10 -29.05 8.15
C VAL A 420 13.71 -29.09 7.49
N TRP A 421 13.60 -28.58 6.26
CA TRP A 421 12.34 -28.60 5.49
C TRP A 421 11.95 -30.00 4.99
N TYR A 422 12.90 -30.94 4.89
CA TYR A 422 12.63 -32.28 4.35
C TYR A 422 11.64 -33.04 5.24
N SER A 423 11.84 -32.99 6.56
CA SER A 423 10.95 -33.57 7.56
C SER A 423 9.55 -32.96 7.55
N MET A 424 9.43 -31.69 7.14
CA MET A 424 8.16 -31.01 7.01
C MET A 424 7.43 -31.47 5.75
N ALA A 425 8.11 -31.47 4.60
CA ALA A 425 7.57 -31.99 3.34
C ALA A 425 7.08 -33.44 3.47
N MET A 426 7.85 -34.32 4.12
CA MET A 426 7.45 -35.73 4.30
C MET A 426 6.21 -35.90 5.20
N ARG A 427 5.95 -34.98 6.14
CA ARG A 427 4.73 -35.01 6.98
C ARG A 427 3.49 -34.57 6.22
N MET A 428 3.67 -33.68 5.24
CA MET A 428 2.58 -33.09 4.44
C MET A 428 2.16 -33.95 3.25
N LEU A 429 2.78 -35.11 3.03
CA LEU A 429 2.47 -36.02 1.92
C LEU A 429 1.03 -36.51 1.97
N ILE A 430 0.41 -36.54 0.80
CA ILE A 430 -0.90 -37.17 0.57
C ILE A 430 -0.84 -38.30 -0.47
N SER A 431 0.35 -38.57 -1.03
CA SER A 431 0.64 -39.72 -1.88
C SER A 431 2.13 -40.10 -1.80
N CYS A 432 2.49 -41.29 -2.27
CA CYS A 432 3.89 -41.70 -2.33
C CYS A 432 4.66 -40.83 -3.33
N PRO A 433 5.78 -40.19 -2.94
CA PRO A 433 6.50 -39.30 -3.84
C PRO A 433 7.27 -40.09 -4.90
N VAL A 434 7.42 -39.49 -6.07
CA VAL A 434 8.15 -40.09 -7.21
C VAL A 434 9.62 -39.70 -7.14
N LEU A 435 10.52 -40.69 -7.21
CA LEU A 435 11.96 -40.46 -7.20
C LEU A 435 12.48 -40.27 -8.63
N LEU A 436 12.99 -39.06 -8.90
CA LEU A 436 13.78 -38.78 -10.09
C LEU A 436 15.26 -38.96 -9.77
N GLN A 437 15.82 -40.08 -10.21
CA GLN A 437 17.24 -40.38 -10.01
C GLN A 437 18.12 -39.42 -10.81
N HIS A 438 19.23 -39.02 -10.19
CA HIS A 438 20.25 -38.18 -10.83
C HIS A 438 20.65 -38.72 -12.21
N SER A 439 20.63 -37.84 -13.21
CA SER A 439 20.99 -38.16 -14.58
C SER A 439 21.51 -36.90 -15.26
N ALA A 440 22.40 -37.07 -16.24
CA ALA A 440 22.86 -35.99 -17.10
C ALA A 440 21.71 -35.26 -17.83
N ARG A 441 20.54 -35.91 -17.96
CA ARG A 441 19.35 -35.36 -18.61
C ARG A 441 18.26 -34.90 -17.63
N LEU A 442 18.51 -34.98 -16.32
CA LEU A 442 17.50 -34.66 -15.31
C LEU A 442 17.20 -33.16 -15.27
N LEU A 443 18.25 -32.35 -15.25
CA LEU A 443 18.18 -30.91 -15.31
C LEU A 443 18.78 -30.43 -16.62
N LEU A 444 18.09 -29.52 -17.28
CA LEU A 444 18.46 -28.92 -18.54
C LEU A 444 18.70 -27.44 -18.32
N LEU A 445 19.79 -26.93 -18.90
CA LEU A 445 20.02 -25.51 -18.98
C LEU A 445 19.46 -25.02 -20.34
N PRO A 446 18.40 -24.21 -20.37
CA PRO A 446 17.78 -23.79 -21.64
C PRO A 446 18.74 -23.04 -22.57
N SER A 447 19.69 -22.29 -22.00
CA SER A 447 20.71 -21.54 -22.73
C SER A 447 21.79 -22.43 -23.35
N HIS A 448 22.11 -23.59 -22.74
CA HIS A 448 23.09 -24.55 -23.25
C HIS A 448 22.62 -26.01 -23.04
N PRO A 449 21.80 -26.56 -23.96
CA PRO A 449 21.20 -27.89 -23.79
C PRO A 449 22.20 -29.07 -23.73
N GLN A 450 23.44 -28.84 -24.16
CA GLN A 450 24.53 -29.82 -24.13
C GLN A 450 25.31 -29.80 -22.81
N GLU A 451 25.11 -28.77 -21.98
CA GLU A 451 25.80 -28.61 -20.71
C GLU A 451 25.09 -29.40 -19.60
N THR A 452 25.87 -30.18 -18.84
CA THR A 452 25.33 -31.05 -17.79
C THR A 452 25.43 -30.39 -16.43
N HIS A 453 24.35 -30.45 -15.62
CA HIS A 453 24.32 -29.87 -14.29
C HIS A 453 25.53 -30.33 -13.45
N PRO A 454 26.24 -29.46 -12.71
CA PRO A 454 27.43 -29.84 -11.92
C PRO A 454 27.17 -31.01 -10.96
N LEU A 455 25.95 -31.09 -10.42
CA LEU A 455 25.47 -32.17 -9.55
C LEU A 455 24.72 -33.32 -10.26
N HIS A 456 24.74 -33.42 -11.59
CA HIS A 456 23.98 -34.46 -12.34
C HIS A 456 24.31 -35.91 -11.95
N LYS A 457 25.46 -36.14 -11.31
CA LYS A 457 25.91 -37.45 -10.82
C LYS A 457 25.43 -37.78 -9.40
N LYS A 458 24.79 -36.83 -8.70
CA LYS A 458 24.46 -36.95 -7.26
C LYS A 458 23.09 -36.36 -6.87
N LEU A 459 22.49 -35.53 -7.71
CA LEU A 459 21.25 -34.83 -7.39
C LEU A 459 20.01 -35.65 -7.72
N ASP A 460 19.51 -36.38 -6.73
CA ASP A 460 18.18 -36.99 -6.79
C ASP A 460 17.11 -35.93 -6.45
N LEU A 461 16.01 -35.91 -7.19
CA LEU A 461 14.84 -35.06 -6.92
C LEU A 461 13.63 -35.92 -6.54
N LEU A 462 12.77 -35.38 -5.68
CA LEU A 462 11.49 -35.96 -5.29
C LEU A 462 10.38 -35.06 -5.79
N VAL A 463 9.41 -35.65 -6.48
CA VAL A 463 8.15 -34.98 -6.83
C VAL A 463 7.13 -35.39 -5.77
N CYS A 464 6.71 -34.43 -4.95
CA CYS A 464 5.89 -34.64 -3.77
C CYS A 464 4.51 -34.00 -3.95
N HIS A 465 3.44 -34.76 -3.75
CA HIS A 465 2.08 -34.22 -3.65
C HIS A 465 1.78 -33.94 -2.17
N LEU A 466 1.63 -32.66 -1.83
CA LEU A 466 1.58 -32.15 -0.47
C LEU A 466 0.27 -31.40 -0.21
N SER A 467 -0.23 -31.48 1.01
CA SER A 467 -1.40 -30.70 1.45
C SER A 467 -1.17 -30.08 2.82
N GLY A 468 -1.69 -28.88 3.06
CA GLY A 468 -1.81 -28.29 4.40
C GLY A 468 -3.03 -28.78 5.19
N ASP A 469 -3.92 -29.55 4.57
CA ASP A 469 -5.10 -30.13 5.22
C ASP A 469 -4.73 -31.37 6.04
N SER A 470 -4.83 -31.27 7.37
CA SER A 470 -4.48 -32.33 8.31
C SER A 470 -5.32 -33.60 8.15
N CYS A 471 -6.55 -33.50 7.62
CA CYS A 471 -7.39 -34.66 7.35
C CYS A 471 -6.80 -35.51 6.22
N LYS A 472 -6.46 -34.88 5.08
CA LYS A 472 -5.87 -35.56 3.92
C LYS A 472 -4.51 -36.19 4.25
N GLN A 473 -3.70 -35.49 5.06
CA GLN A 473 -2.43 -36.03 5.55
C GLN A 473 -2.64 -37.26 6.43
N ALA A 474 -3.63 -37.23 7.33
CA ALA A 474 -3.93 -38.33 8.24
C ALA A 474 -4.43 -39.56 7.46
N ASP A 475 -5.28 -39.37 6.45
CA ASP A 475 -5.80 -40.44 5.59
C ASP A 475 -4.67 -41.17 4.87
N PHE A 476 -3.71 -40.44 4.30
CA PHE A 476 -2.54 -41.04 3.67
C PHE A 476 -1.62 -41.73 4.69
N GLN A 477 -1.37 -41.10 5.84
CA GLN A 477 -0.51 -41.65 6.89
C GLN A 477 -1.05 -42.97 7.48
N GLN A 478 -2.37 -43.15 7.54
CA GLN A 478 -3.00 -44.41 7.98
C GLN A 478 -2.78 -45.57 7.00
N GLN A 479 -2.54 -45.26 5.72
CA GLN A 479 -2.28 -46.26 4.68
C GLN A 479 -0.80 -46.69 4.65
N LEU A 480 0.08 -46.02 5.39
CA LEU A 480 1.51 -46.35 5.46
C LEU A 480 1.75 -47.58 6.35
N GLN A 481 2.69 -48.44 5.92
CA GLN A 481 3.09 -49.60 6.72
C GLN A 481 3.79 -49.15 8.02
N THR A 482 3.31 -49.65 9.16
CA THR A 482 3.82 -49.25 10.47
C THR A 482 5.10 -49.97 10.88
N PHE A 483 5.36 -51.22 10.46
CA PHE A 483 6.66 -51.89 10.62
C PHE A 483 6.82 -53.05 9.62
N SER A 484 8.08 -53.37 9.28
CA SER A 484 8.47 -54.53 8.47
C SER A 484 8.60 -55.81 9.33
N CYS A 485 7.51 -56.35 9.85
CA CYS A 485 7.47 -57.75 10.30
C CYS A 485 6.03 -58.26 10.37
N VAL A 486 5.81 -59.45 9.81
CA VAL A 486 4.53 -60.17 9.81
C VAL A 486 4.40 -60.94 11.13
N PRO A 487 3.21 -61.06 11.76
CA PRO A 487 3.03 -61.91 12.93
C PRO A 487 3.41 -63.37 12.61
N GLY A 488 4.47 -63.89 13.25
CA GLY A 488 4.97 -65.27 13.07
C GLY A 488 6.45 -65.41 12.68
N GLY A 489 7.18 -64.31 12.45
CA GLY A 489 8.64 -64.34 12.20
C GLY A 489 9.48 -64.38 13.48
N MET A 490 10.63 -65.07 13.44
CA MET A 490 11.58 -65.14 14.56
C MET A 490 12.08 -63.75 15.00
N GLU A 491 12.14 -63.57 16.31
CA GLU A 491 12.63 -62.36 16.99
C GLU A 491 14.08 -62.04 16.58
N LEU A 492 14.31 -60.83 16.04
CA LEU A 492 15.64 -60.35 15.67
C LEU A 492 16.43 -59.95 16.92
N LYS A 493 17.37 -60.79 17.34
CA LYS A 493 18.44 -60.43 18.29
C LYS A 493 19.43 -59.46 17.63
N ASN A 494 19.13 -58.17 17.64
CA ASN A 494 20.05 -57.02 17.80
C ASN A 494 19.49 -55.73 17.18
N ASN A 495 19.48 -54.67 17.97
CA ASN A 495 18.82 -53.39 17.71
C ASN A 495 19.63 -52.41 16.84
N THR A 496 20.44 -52.89 15.89
CA THR A 496 21.08 -52.03 14.88
C THR A 496 21.76 -52.85 13.78
N LYS A 497 21.18 -52.89 12.57
CA LYS A 497 21.84 -53.04 11.26
C LYS A 497 20.83 -52.75 10.12
N PRO A 498 21.29 -52.32 8.94
CA PRO A 498 20.87 -51.09 8.29
C PRO A 498 19.57 -51.21 7.48
N THR A 499 18.76 -50.15 7.50
CA THR A 499 17.73 -49.86 6.49
C THR A 499 18.29 -50.17 5.09
N LEU A 500 17.57 -50.98 4.31
CA LEU A 500 17.92 -51.39 2.96
C LEU A 500 18.62 -50.25 2.18
N HIS A 501 19.85 -50.54 1.71
CA HIS A 501 20.72 -49.62 0.95
C HIS A 501 20.16 -49.18 -0.42
N SER A 502 18.90 -49.45 -0.76
CA SER A 502 18.32 -49.09 -2.06
C SER A 502 18.09 -47.58 -2.21
N GLY A 503 18.06 -46.82 -1.10
CA GLY A 503 17.76 -45.39 -1.11
C GLY A 503 16.34 -45.06 -1.60
N LYS A 504 15.44 -46.06 -1.69
CA LYS A 504 14.07 -45.91 -2.22
C LYS A 504 13.01 -45.69 -1.13
N THR A 505 13.42 -45.41 0.11
CA THR A 505 12.51 -45.31 1.25
C THR A 505 12.96 -44.22 2.21
N THR A 506 12.01 -43.56 2.89
CA THR A 506 12.28 -42.63 4.00
C THR A 506 11.33 -42.89 5.16
N THR A 507 11.76 -42.54 6.38
CA THR A 507 11.00 -42.77 7.61
C THR A 507 10.31 -41.48 8.06
N THR A 508 9.02 -41.56 8.36
CA THR A 508 8.26 -40.50 9.03
C THR A 508 7.92 -40.93 10.46
N PRO A 509 7.51 -40.01 11.36
CA PRO A 509 7.12 -40.38 12.73
C PRO A 509 5.98 -41.41 12.84
N LYS A 510 5.24 -41.67 11.75
CA LYS A 510 4.06 -42.55 11.74
C LYS A 510 4.18 -43.77 10.81
N GLY A 511 5.28 -43.93 10.07
CA GLY A 511 5.46 -45.08 9.17
C GLY A 511 6.53 -44.88 8.09
N LEU A 512 6.74 -45.92 7.29
CA LEU A 512 7.73 -45.95 6.22
C LEU A 512 7.12 -45.53 4.88
N VAL A 513 7.71 -44.52 4.22
CA VAL A 513 7.30 -44.03 2.90
C VAL A 513 8.22 -44.65 1.84
N GLN A 514 7.64 -45.35 0.86
CA GLN A 514 8.36 -45.86 -0.30
C GLN A 514 8.24 -44.89 -1.48
N PHE A 515 9.35 -44.66 -2.18
CA PHE A 515 9.40 -43.82 -3.37
C PHE A 515 9.06 -44.62 -4.63
N GLN A 516 8.27 -44.03 -5.53
CA GLN A 516 7.83 -44.62 -6.82
C GLN A 516 8.77 -44.35 -7.99
#